data_AF-R2SGV1-F1
#
_entry.id   AF-R2SGV1-F1
#
_cell.length_a   1.000
_cell.length_b   1.000
_cell.length_c   1.000
_cell.angle_alpha   90.00
_cell.angle_beta   90.00
_cell.angle_gamma   90.00
#
_symmetry.space_group_name_H-M   'P 1'
#
loop_
_entity.id
_entity.type
_entity.pdbx_description
1 polymer ?
#
loop_
_entity_poly.entity_id
_entity_poly.type
_entity_poly.pdbx_seq_one_letter_code
_entity_poly.pdbx_strand_id
1 'polypeptide(L)'
;MVLSLAEFIEKETGQKASPAKLAKTTGLAVSTVNEALKKEATKSSFGTIVLLLNALNISVEKVAQLYSGKQMTPEKAERIFLAKTDLSRLTIMGTQFSTPENFWQARDTLVDSIYEGLYPDETDLVMLKDRIENKKTSDQLIAELYDEVPKKAEDNGKLS
;
A
#
# COMPACT_ATOMS: atom_id res chain seq x y z
N MET A 1 5.92 4.98 16.21
CA MET A 1 7.13 5.82 16.09
C MET A 1 7.78 5.45 14.77
N VAL A 2 8.02 6.41 13.88
CA VAL A 2 8.70 6.16 12.59
C VAL A 2 10.19 6.22 12.86
N LEU A 3 10.93 5.16 12.52
CA LEU A 3 12.38 5.10 12.73
C LEU A 3 13.09 5.95 11.67
N SER A 4 14.16 6.63 12.09
CA SER A 4 15.17 7.13 11.17
C SER A 4 15.84 5.97 10.43
N LEU A 5 16.41 6.25 9.26
CA LEU A 5 17.15 5.23 8.51
C LEU A 5 18.33 4.67 9.32
N ALA A 6 18.99 5.49 10.14
CA ALA A 6 20.08 5.04 11.02
C ALA A 6 19.58 4.02 12.07
N GLU A 7 18.47 4.30 12.74
CA GLU A 7 17.87 3.40 13.73
C GLU A 7 17.39 2.09 13.09
N PHE A 8 16.84 2.16 11.87
CA PHE A 8 16.48 0.97 11.12
C PHE A 8 17.69 0.10 10.80
N ILE A 9 18.77 0.69 10.29
CA ILE A 9 20.01 -0.03 9.99
C ILE A 9 20.59 -0.70 11.24
N GLU A 10 20.62 0.01 12.36
CA GLU A 10 21.11 -0.53 13.63
C GLU A 10 20.25 -1.70 14.12
N LYS A 11 18.92 -1.62 13.94
CA LYS A 11 18.00 -2.71 14.26
C LYS A 11 18.22 -3.95 13.40
N GLU A 12 18.40 -3.80 12.09
CA GLU A 12 18.51 -4.95 11.17
C GLU A 12 19.91 -5.58 11.17
N THR A 13 20.96 -4.79 11.44
CA THR A 13 22.35 -5.27 11.35
C THR A 13 23.03 -5.45 12.70
N GLY A 14 22.45 -4.89 13.77
CA GLY A 14 23.10 -4.78 15.08
C GLY A 14 24.28 -3.80 15.10
N GLN A 15 24.52 -3.04 14.01
CA GLN A 15 25.66 -2.15 13.86
C GLN A 15 25.22 -0.73 13.54
N LYS A 16 25.88 0.24 14.17
CA LYS A 16 25.68 1.66 13.83
C LYS A 16 26.16 1.94 12.41
N ALA A 17 25.30 2.62 11.65
CA ALA A 17 25.64 3.07 10.30
C ALA A 17 26.86 3.99 10.33
N SER A 18 27.88 3.69 9.53
CA SER A 18 29.04 4.56 9.32
C SER A 18 28.86 5.35 8.03
N PRO A 19 28.60 6.67 8.09
CA PRO A 19 28.36 7.48 6.89
C PRO A 19 29.54 7.45 5.92
N ALA A 20 30.78 7.46 6.43
CA ALA A 20 31.98 7.41 5.62
C ALA A 20 32.15 6.08 4.89
N LYS A 21 31.86 4.96 5.56
CA LYS A 21 31.93 3.62 4.95
C LYS A 21 30.84 3.46 3.88
N LEU A 22 29.62 3.86 4.19
CA LEU A 22 28.48 3.81 3.26
C LEU A 22 28.69 4.70 2.03
N ALA A 23 29.20 5.92 2.22
CA ALA A 23 29.56 6.81 1.11
C ALA A 23 30.62 6.17 0.20
N LYS A 24 31.66 5.56 0.80
CA LYS A 24 32.70 4.86 0.04
C LYS A 24 32.16 3.67 -0.76
N THR A 25 31.26 2.87 -0.17
CA THR A 25 30.68 1.69 -0.84
C THR A 25 29.67 2.06 -1.93
N THR A 26 28.89 3.12 -1.72
CA THR A 26 27.80 3.51 -2.65
C THR A 26 28.22 4.55 -3.69
N GLY A 27 29.37 5.19 -3.52
CA GLY A 27 29.80 6.32 -4.35
C GLY A 27 29.03 7.63 -4.09
N LEU A 28 28.16 7.66 -3.08
CA LEU A 28 27.41 8.85 -2.70
C LEU A 28 28.29 9.84 -1.92
N ALA A 29 27.95 11.14 -2.00
CA ALA A 29 28.59 12.15 -1.17
C ALA A 29 28.27 11.91 0.32
N VAL A 30 29.27 12.10 1.19
CA VAL A 30 29.12 11.91 2.64
C VAL A 30 28.01 12.79 3.22
N SER A 31 27.79 13.99 2.67
CA SER A 31 26.69 14.87 3.06
C SER A 31 25.32 14.26 2.74
N THR A 32 25.14 13.70 1.54
CA THR A 32 23.92 12.99 1.12
C THR A 32 23.62 11.79 2.01
N VAL A 33 24.65 11.00 2.35
CA VAL A 33 24.50 9.85 3.26
C VAL A 33 24.10 10.33 4.66
N ASN A 34 24.75 11.35 5.19
CA ASN A 34 24.40 11.92 6.50
C ASN A 34 22.97 12.47 6.55
N GLU A 35 22.54 13.13 5.48
CA GLU A 35 21.18 13.65 5.37
C GLU A 35 20.15 12.51 5.32
N ALA A 36 20.42 11.47 4.54
CA ALA A 36 19.56 10.29 4.44
C ALA A 36 19.43 9.54 5.78
N LEU A 37 20.53 9.39 6.51
CA LEU A 37 20.57 8.69 7.81
C LEU A 37 19.78 9.41 8.91
N LYS A 38 19.72 10.76 8.88
CA LYS A 38 19.00 11.58 9.86
C LYS A 38 17.50 11.64 9.64
N LYS A 39 17.05 11.43 8.40
CA LYS A 39 15.63 11.49 8.04
C LYS A 39 14.95 10.16 8.36
N GLU A 40 13.62 10.23 8.54
CA GLU A 40 12.78 9.04 8.43
C GLU A 40 13.08 8.34 7.10
N ALA A 41 13.16 7.01 7.11
CA ALA A 41 13.51 6.25 5.91
C ALA A 41 12.59 6.57 4.71
N THR A 42 11.33 6.90 4.99
CA THR A 42 10.30 7.28 4.00
C THR A 42 10.45 8.69 3.43
N LYS A 43 11.26 9.56 4.06
CA LYS A 43 11.47 10.96 3.67
C LYS A 43 12.72 11.19 2.82
N SER A 44 13.44 10.12 2.50
CA SER A 44 14.56 10.12 1.55
C SER A 44 14.13 9.53 0.22
N SER A 45 14.84 9.85 -0.87
CA SER A 45 14.55 9.26 -2.17
C SER A 45 14.76 7.75 -2.16
N PHE A 46 13.84 7.02 -2.80
CA PHE A 46 13.86 5.56 -2.86
C PHE A 46 15.19 5.01 -3.39
N GLY A 47 15.72 5.58 -4.46
CA GLY A 47 17.01 5.17 -5.03
C GLY A 47 18.19 5.30 -4.06
N THR A 48 18.23 6.37 -3.25
CA THR A 48 19.27 6.55 -2.23
C THR A 48 19.14 5.51 -1.13
N ILE A 49 17.92 5.21 -0.68
CA ILE A 49 17.68 4.19 0.34
C ILE A 49 18.09 2.80 -0.15
N VAL A 50 17.70 2.43 -1.37
CA VAL A 50 18.07 1.13 -1.97
C VAL A 50 19.59 0.97 -2.06
N LEU A 51 20.31 2.00 -2.52
CA LEU A 51 21.77 1.97 -2.60
C LEU A 51 22.42 1.76 -1.22
N LEU A 52 21.97 2.50 -0.21
CA LEU A 52 22.51 2.41 1.16
C LEU A 52 22.23 1.05 1.81
N LEU A 53 21.04 0.49 1.61
CA LEU A 53 20.64 -0.79 2.20
C LEU A 53 21.28 -1.97 1.48
N ASN A 54 21.41 -1.93 0.15
CA ASN A 54 22.17 -2.93 -0.60
C ASN A 54 23.65 -2.97 -0.20
N ALA A 55 24.27 -1.81 0.08
CA ALA A 55 25.64 -1.74 0.59
C ALA A 55 25.84 -2.44 1.96
N LEU A 56 24.73 -2.75 2.65
CA LEU A 56 24.69 -3.45 3.93
C LEU A 56 24.09 -4.86 3.81
N ASN A 57 23.87 -5.37 2.59
CA ASN A 57 23.18 -6.64 2.31
C ASN A 57 21.76 -6.72 2.92
N ILE A 58 21.08 -5.58 3.07
CA ILE A 58 19.67 -5.55 3.48
C ILE A 58 18.83 -5.63 2.21
N SER A 59 17.87 -6.56 2.17
CA SER A 59 17.11 -6.88 0.96
C SER A 59 16.13 -5.75 0.56
N VAL A 60 15.80 -5.70 -0.73
CA VAL A 60 14.89 -4.68 -1.29
C VAL A 60 13.47 -4.81 -0.72
N GLU A 61 13.04 -6.01 -0.32
CA GLU A 61 11.75 -6.25 0.34
C GLU A 61 11.68 -5.54 1.70
N LYS A 62 12.78 -5.49 2.44
CA LYS A 62 12.88 -4.72 3.69
C LYS A 62 12.79 -3.21 3.43
N VAL A 63 13.25 -2.75 2.27
CA VAL A 63 13.07 -1.37 1.82
C VAL A 63 11.61 -1.07 1.50
N ALA A 64 10.92 -1.97 0.80
CA ALA A 64 9.49 -1.83 0.55
C ALA A 64 8.69 -1.76 1.88
N GLN A 65 9.09 -2.54 2.89
CA GLN A 65 8.49 -2.49 4.23
C GLN A 65 8.72 -1.15 4.96
N LEU A 66 9.82 -0.44 4.69
CA LEU A 66 10.07 0.89 5.23
C LEU A 66 9.09 1.92 4.64
N TYR A 67 8.88 1.88 3.32
CA TYR A 67 7.97 2.78 2.62
C TYR A 67 6.49 2.45 2.82
N SER A 68 6.15 1.21 3.16
CA SER A 68 4.78 0.83 3.48
C SER A 68 4.30 1.29 4.87
N GLY A 69 5.18 1.86 5.71
CA GLY A 69 4.84 2.69 6.88
C GLY A 69 4.09 2.02 8.04
N LYS A 70 3.55 0.82 7.86
CA LYS A 70 2.97 -0.05 8.88
C LYS A 70 3.24 -1.48 8.42
N GLN A 71 3.96 -2.26 9.24
CA GLN A 71 3.59 -3.67 9.32
C GLN A 71 2.16 -3.68 9.89
N MET A 72 1.19 -3.58 9.00
CA MET A 72 -0.19 -3.83 9.31
C MET A 72 -0.26 -5.32 9.55
N THR A 73 -0.38 -5.77 10.79
CA THR A 73 -0.64 -7.19 11.03
C THR A 73 -2.08 -7.47 10.60
N PRO A 74 -2.42 -8.70 10.18
CA PRO A 74 -3.80 -9.06 9.84
C PRO A 74 -4.80 -8.65 10.93
N GLU A 75 -4.45 -8.84 12.20
CA GLU A 75 -5.33 -8.50 13.34
C GLU A 75 -5.50 -6.98 13.53
N LYS A 76 -4.53 -6.19 13.09
CA LYS A 76 -4.62 -4.72 13.12
C LYS A 76 -5.41 -4.20 11.93
N ALA A 77 -5.21 -4.80 10.74
CA ALA A 77 -6.00 -4.51 9.55
C ALA A 77 -7.47 -4.87 9.77
N GLU A 78 -7.75 -6.05 10.29
CA GLU A 78 -9.10 -6.51 10.61
C GLU A 78 -9.78 -5.55 11.59
N ARG A 79 -9.09 -5.12 12.66
CA ARG A 79 -9.66 -4.13 13.59
C ARG A 79 -10.00 -2.80 12.93
N ILE A 80 -9.14 -2.29 12.04
CA ILE A 80 -9.41 -1.06 11.29
C ILE A 80 -10.58 -1.27 10.32
N PHE A 81 -10.64 -2.42 9.67
CA PHE A 81 -11.72 -2.82 8.77
C PHE A 81 -13.06 -2.89 9.52
N LEU A 82 -13.12 -3.64 10.63
CA LEU A 82 -14.32 -3.79 11.46
C LEU A 82 -14.80 -2.45 12.03
N ALA A 83 -13.90 -1.53 12.37
CA ALA A 83 -14.25 -0.18 12.79
C ALA A 83 -14.97 0.65 11.70
N LYS A 84 -14.88 0.23 10.44
CA LYS A 84 -15.62 0.80 9.30
C LYS A 84 -16.86 -0.02 8.94
N THR A 85 -17.29 -0.96 9.77
CA THR A 85 -18.52 -1.75 9.57
C THR A 85 -19.63 -1.29 10.51
N ASP A 86 -20.85 -1.17 10.00
CA ASP A 86 -22.06 -0.90 10.78
C ASP A 86 -23.07 -2.04 10.56
N LEU A 87 -23.20 -2.90 11.55
CA LEU A 87 -24.08 -4.06 11.52
C LEU A 87 -25.57 -3.69 11.48
N SER A 88 -25.94 -2.54 12.06
CA SER A 88 -27.34 -2.10 12.12
C SER A 88 -27.84 -1.59 10.76
N ARG A 89 -26.92 -1.03 9.97
CA ARG A 89 -27.21 -0.47 8.64
C ARG A 89 -26.74 -1.38 7.51
N LEU A 90 -26.12 -2.52 7.83
CA LEU A 90 -25.48 -3.42 6.87
C LEU A 90 -24.50 -2.68 5.96
N THR A 91 -23.63 -1.83 6.54
CA THR A 91 -22.65 -1.07 5.78
C THR A 91 -21.22 -1.51 6.08
N ILE A 92 -20.38 -1.52 5.05
CA ILE A 92 -18.93 -1.73 5.13
C ILE A 92 -18.30 -0.51 4.45
N MET A 93 -17.37 0.19 5.09
CA MET A 93 -16.74 1.42 4.56
C MET A 93 -17.73 2.44 3.97
N GLY A 94 -18.94 2.57 4.54
CA GLY A 94 -19.99 3.46 4.04
C GLY A 94 -20.85 2.90 2.90
N THR A 95 -20.47 1.76 2.30
CA THR A 95 -21.26 1.07 1.28
C THR A 95 -22.30 0.15 1.92
N GLN A 96 -23.58 0.41 1.64
CA GLN A 96 -24.71 -0.36 2.17
C GLN A 96 -25.02 -1.60 1.33
N PHE A 97 -25.29 -2.73 1.97
CA PHE A 97 -25.72 -3.97 1.32
C PHE A 97 -27.24 -4.14 1.35
N SER A 98 -27.77 -4.80 0.32
CA SER A 98 -29.20 -4.99 0.11
C SER A 98 -29.78 -6.06 1.03
N THR A 99 -28.98 -7.04 1.44
CA THR A 99 -29.39 -8.15 2.32
C THR A 99 -28.32 -8.45 3.38
N PRO A 100 -28.71 -9.02 4.54
CA PRO A 100 -27.76 -9.51 5.53
C PRO A 100 -26.81 -10.58 4.96
N GLU A 101 -27.30 -11.47 4.09
CA GLU A 101 -26.48 -12.52 3.47
C GLU A 101 -25.34 -11.93 2.63
N ASN A 102 -25.65 -10.98 1.75
CA ASN A 102 -24.65 -10.30 0.92
C ASN A 102 -23.63 -9.55 1.78
N PHE A 103 -24.10 -8.91 2.86
CA PHE A 103 -23.24 -8.23 3.83
C PHE A 103 -22.22 -9.18 4.45
N TRP A 104 -22.67 -10.31 5.00
CA TRP A 104 -21.78 -11.28 5.66
C TRP A 104 -20.81 -11.92 4.68
N GLN A 105 -21.28 -12.30 3.49
CA GLN A 105 -20.42 -12.83 2.44
C GLN A 105 -19.31 -11.84 2.06
N ALA A 106 -19.65 -10.56 1.84
CA ALA A 106 -18.67 -9.54 1.50
C ALA A 106 -17.68 -9.30 2.65
N ARG A 107 -18.19 -9.23 3.89
CA ARG A 107 -17.35 -9.01 5.07
C ARG A 107 -16.32 -10.12 5.24
N ASP A 108 -16.74 -11.37 5.19
CA ASP A 108 -15.87 -12.52 5.44
C ASP A 108 -14.83 -12.66 4.31
N THR A 109 -15.22 -12.44 3.05
CA THR A 109 -14.28 -12.41 1.91
C THR A 109 -13.17 -11.37 2.10
N LEU A 110 -13.50 -10.17 2.59
CA LEU A 110 -12.54 -9.09 2.80
C LEU A 110 -11.66 -9.37 4.02
N VAL A 111 -12.19 -10.03 5.06
CA VAL A 111 -11.39 -10.51 6.20
C VAL A 111 -10.41 -11.58 5.74
N ASP A 112 -10.83 -12.56 4.94
CA ASP A 112 -9.93 -13.58 4.39
C ASP A 112 -8.80 -12.93 3.58
N SER A 113 -9.14 -11.96 2.74
CA SER A 113 -8.15 -11.17 1.97
C SER A 113 -7.12 -10.48 2.88
N ILE A 114 -7.55 -9.99 4.05
CA ILE A 114 -6.66 -9.41 5.07
C ILE A 114 -5.67 -10.43 5.62
N TYR A 115 -6.14 -11.65 5.90
CA TYR A 115 -5.28 -12.74 6.39
C TYR A 115 -4.37 -13.32 5.30
N GLU A 116 -4.73 -13.15 4.03
CA GLU A 116 -3.86 -13.42 2.88
C GLU A 116 -2.82 -12.31 2.62
N GLY A 117 -2.87 -11.22 3.40
CA GLY A 117 -1.92 -10.11 3.32
C GLY A 117 -2.29 -9.02 2.31
N LEU A 118 -3.52 -9.06 1.76
CA LEU A 118 -4.11 -7.97 1.00
C LEU A 118 -4.78 -6.98 1.94
N TYR A 119 -4.87 -5.71 1.56
CA TYR A 119 -5.51 -4.69 2.39
C TYR A 119 -6.58 -3.99 1.56
N PRO A 120 -7.79 -4.58 1.48
CA PRO A 120 -8.83 -4.09 0.59
C PRO A 120 -9.23 -2.65 0.91
N ASP A 121 -9.47 -1.86 -0.12
CA ASP A 121 -10.01 -0.50 -0.01
C ASP A 121 -11.49 -0.41 -0.46
N GLU A 122 -12.00 0.81 -0.59
CA GLU A 122 -13.40 1.05 -0.99
C GLU A 122 -13.68 0.57 -2.42
N THR A 123 -12.70 0.64 -3.32
CA THR A 123 -12.80 0.15 -4.70
C THR A 123 -13.00 -1.35 -4.73
N ASP A 124 -12.16 -2.08 -3.98
CA ASP A 124 -12.27 -3.54 -3.84
C ASP A 124 -13.64 -3.97 -3.31
N LEU A 125 -14.16 -3.22 -2.35
CA LEU A 125 -15.48 -3.44 -1.77
C LEU A 125 -16.61 -3.21 -2.78
N VAL A 126 -16.57 -2.12 -3.55
CA VAL A 126 -17.58 -1.83 -4.57
C VAL A 126 -17.59 -2.91 -5.65
N MET A 127 -16.41 -3.32 -6.13
CA MET A 127 -16.29 -4.42 -7.09
C MET A 127 -16.81 -5.74 -6.51
N LEU A 128 -16.50 -6.05 -5.25
CA LEU A 128 -17.03 -7.24 -4.57
C LEU A 128 -18.55 -7.19 -4.42
N LYS A 129 -19.10 -6.05 -4.02
CA LYS A 129 -20.55 -5.84 -3.91
C LYS A 129 -21.23 -6.07 -5.25
N ASP A 130 -20.71 -5.52 -6.34
CA ASP A 130 -21.30 -5.70 -7.67
C ASP A 130 -21.25 -7.17 -8.14
N ARG A 131 -20.20 -7.93 -7.79
CA ARG A 131 -20.19 -9.38 -8.03
C ARG A 131 -21.25 -10.11 -7.21
N ILE A 132 -21.45 -9.73 -5.96
CA ILE A 132 -22.38 -10.41 -5.05
C ILE A 132 -23.83 -10.08 -5.38
N GLU A 133 -24.18 -8.80 -5.50
CA GLU A 133 -25.55 -8.31 -5.64
C GLU A 133 -26.00 -8.23 -7.09
N ASN A 134 -25.13 -7.74 -7.97
CA ASN A 134 -25.45 -7.52 -9.38
C ASN A 134 -24.98 -8.67 -10.28
N LYS A 135 -24.35 -9.71 -9.70
CA LYS A 135 -23.80 -10.89 -10.40
C LYS A 135 -22.89 -10.52 -11.58
N LYS A 136 -22.25 -9.35 -11.53
CA LYS A 136 -21.31 -8.93 -12.56
C LYS A 136 -20.10 -9.86 -12.55
N THR A 137 -19.62 -10.22 -13.74
CA THR A 137 -18.37 -10.97 -13.91
C THR A 137 -17.17 -10.04 -13.79
N SER A 138 -15.98 -10.61 -13.54
CA SER A 138 -14.73 -9.83 -13.52
C SER A 138 -14.51 -9.06 -14.83
N ASP A 139 -14.86 -9.65 -15.97
CA ASP A 139 -14.70 -9.03 -17.29
C ASP A 139 -15.62 -7.80 -17.46
N GLN A 140 -16.85 -7.85 -16.93
CA GLN A 140 -17.78 -6.72 -16.96
C GLN A 140 -17.30 -5.57 -16.07
N LEU A 141 -16.76 -5.89 -14.89
CA LEU A 141 -16.21 -4.88 -13.98
C LEU A 141 -14.96 -4.21 -14.56
N ILE A 142 -14.09 -5.00 -15.19
CA ILE A 142 -12.90 -4.49 -15.87
C ILE A 142 -13.31 -3.58 -17.04
N ALA A 143 -14.32 -3.97 -17.83
CA ALA A 143 -14.83 -3.15 -18.93
C ALA A 143 -15.38 -1.79 -18.46
N GLU A 144 -16.11 -1.75 -17.35
CA GLU A 144 -16.62 -0.50 -16.76
C GLU A 144 -15.48 0.42 -16.30
N LEU A 145 -14.41 -0.13 -15.73
CA LEU A 145 -13.21 0.65 -15.37
C LEU A 145 -12.49 1.25 -16.59
N TYR A 146 -12.51 0.57 -17.73
CA TYR A 146 -11.94 1.08 -18.98
C TYR A 146 -12.84 2.10 -19.69
N ASP A 147 -14.16 1.95 -19.60
CA ASP A 147 -15.12 2.92 -20.15
C ASP A 147 -15.17 4.23 -19.34
N GLU A 148 -14.78 4.22 -18.06
CA GLU A 148 -14.59 5.44 -17.25
C GLU A 148 -13.28 6.20 -17.53
N VAL A 149 -12.30 5.59 -18.22
CA VAL A 149 -11.16 6.34 -18.78
C VAL A 149 -11.70 7.16 -19.94
N PRO A 150 -11.74 8.50 -19.83
CA PRO A 150 -12.60 9.29 -20.70
C PRO A 150 -12.21 9.11 -22.17
N LYS A 151 -13.23 8.95 -23.03
CA LYS A 151 -13.24 9.35 -24.45
C LYS A 151 -12.96 10.87 -24.60
N LYS A 152 -11.86 11.37 -24.02
CA LYS A 152 -11.33 12.74 -24.14
C LYS A 152 -10.25 12.82 -25.23
N ALA A 153 -10.40 12.05 -26.30
CA ALA A 153 -9.49 12.09 -27.45
C ALA A 153 -10.19 12.32 -28.80
N GLU A 154 -11.53 12.45 -28.84
CA GLU A 154 -12.27 12.63 -30.09
C GLU A 154 -13.17 13.87 -30.06
N ASP A 155 -12.61 15.05 -29.78
CA ASP A 155 -13.26 16.31 -30.21
C ASP A 155 -12.28 17.48 -30.38
N ASN A 156 -11.11 17.24 -30.97
CA ASN A 156 -10.22 18.31 -31.44
C ASN A 156 -9.66 17.94 -32.81
N GLY A 157 -10.43 18.19 -33.87
CA GLY A 157 -9.93 17.95 -35.22
C GLY A 157 -10.94 18.04 -36.36
N LYS A 158 -11.88 18.99 -36.35
CA LYS A 158 -12.47 19.47 -37.61
C LYS A 158 -11.97 20.87 -37.91
N LEU A 159 -10.86 20.92 -38.64
CA LEU A 159 -10.48 22.01 -39.52
C LEU A 159 -10.47 21.45 -40.93
N SER A 160 -11.59 21.66 -41.64
CA SER A 160 -11.68 21.66 -43.09
C SER A 160 -12.85 22.56 -43.49
#